data_AF-A0A855YBI0-F1
#
_entry.id   AF-A0A855YBI0-F1
#
_cell.length_a   1.000
_cell.length_b   1.000
_cell.length_c   1.000
_cell.angle_alpha   90.00
_cell.angle_beta   90.00
_cell.angle_gamma   90.00
#
_symmetry.space_group_name_H-M   'P 1'
#
loop_
_entity.id
_entity.type
_entity.pdbx_description
1 polymer ?
#
loop_
_entity_poly.entity_id
_entity_poly.type
_entity_poly.pdbx_seq_one_letter_code
_entity_poly.pdbx_strand_id
1 'polypeptide(L)'
;MSDADWNESPYEKWGEFLGKIHHATKGYKWSNPAFKQQTWDQEVQLKAEKYLRPDDVMISILKERLTKLNSLHKSKDIYGLTHTDFHQSNFYLHNGDIYLFNFDDCCYTYFVNDIGITLYYALSYSFKEFENKTVYYKLFFRHFMKGYLKENTMCQI
;
A
#
# COMPACT_ATOMS: atom_id res chain seq x y z
N MET A 1 -21.70 7.54 0.88
CA MET A 1 -21.53 6.82 -0.41
C MET A 1 -22.37 5.56 -0.34
N SER A 2 -23.04 5.20 -1.41
CA SER A 2 -23.76 3.93 -1.59
C SER A 2 -22.87 2.90 -2.30
N ASP A 3 -23.24 1.62 -2.27
CA ASP A 3 -22.52 0.54 -2.97
C ASP A 3 -22.39 0.78 -4.48
N ALA A 4 -23.33 1.52 -5.07
CA ALA A 4 -23.32 1.91 -6.49
C ALA A 4 -22.19 2.91 -6.82
N ASP A 5 -21.72 3.65 -5.81
CA ASP A 5 -20.64 4.62 -5.96
C ASP A 5 -19.28 3.92 -6.09
N TRP A 6 -19.16 2.61 -5.80
CA TRP A 6 -17.91 1.83 -5.89
C TRP A 6 -17.85 0.99 -7.16
N ASN A 7 -17.34 1.65 -8.20
CA ASN A 7 -17.21 1.13 -9.56
C ASN A 7 -15.86 1.54 -10.19
N GLU A 8 -15.73 1.42 -11.50
CA GLU A 8 -14.51 1.64 -12.27
C GLU A 8 -13.85 3.01 -12.03
N SER A 9 -14.64 4.09 -11.98
CA SER A 9 -14.11 5.45 -11.90
C SER A 9 -13.42 5.74 -10.56
N PRO A 10 -14.03 5.46 -9.39
CA PRO A 10 -13.35 5.56 -8.10
C PRO A 10 -12.10 4.68 -7.99
N TYR A 11 -12.12 3.45 -8.52
CA TYR A 11 -10.94 2.58 -8.48
C TYR A 11 -9.78 3.19 -9.29
N GLU A 12 -10.07 3.77 -10.45
CA GLU A 12 -9.08 4.48 -11.25
C GLU A 12 -8.55 5.72 -10.53
N LYS A 13 -9.42 6.50 -9.88
CA LYS A 13 -8.99 7.66 -9.07
C LYS A 13 -8.13 7.28 -7.87
N TRP A 14 -8.45 6.15 -7.25
CA TRP A 14 -7.68 5.61 -6.14
C TRP A 14 -6.26 5.24 -6.57
N GLY A 15 -6.12 4.52 -7.67
CA GLY A 15 -4.82 4.22 -8.26
C GLY A 15 -4.05 5.49 -8.65
N GLU A 16 -4.72 6.44 -9.32
CA GLU A 16 -4.14 7.74 -9.70
C GLU A 16 -3.57 8.46 -8.46
N PHE A 17 -4.31 8.49 -7.35
CA PHE A 17 -3.86 9.14 -6.13
C PHE A 17 -2.62 8.44 -5.52
N LEU A 18 -2.61 7.11 -5.45
CA LEU A 18 -1.43 6.38 -4.95
C LEU A 18 -0.22 6.60 -5.86
N GLY A 19 -0.43 6.64 -7.18
CA GLY A 19 0.60 6.98 -8.15
C GLY A 19 1.20 8.37 -7.90
N LYS A 20 0.37 9.38 -7.60
CA LYS A 20 0.84 10.73 -7.23
C LYS A 20 1.69 10.73 -5.96
N ILE A 21 1.29 9.99 -4.92
CA ILE A 21 2.08 9.83 -3.69
C ILE A 21 3.46 9.24 -4.01
N HIS A 22 3.48 8.13 -4.75
CA HIS A 22 4.73 7.46 -5.12
C HIS A 22 5.61 8.30 -6.04
N HIS A 23 5.02 9.11 -6.93
CA HIS A 23 5.78 10.04 -7.75
C HIS A 23 6.41 11.15 -6.90
N ALA A 24 5.62 11.80 -6.04
CA ALA A 24 6.08 12.89 -5.19
C ALA A 24 7.18 12.46 -4.23
N THR A 25 7.07 11.27 -3.63
CA THR A 25 8.04 10.77 -2.66
C THR A 25 9.43 10.48 -3.26
N LYS A 26 9.55 10.26 -4.57
CA LYS A 26 10.87 10.09 -5.25
C LYS A 26 11.77 11.31 -5.07
N GLY A 27 11.16 12.50 -4.98
CA GLY A 27 11.84 13.78 -4.77
C GLY A 27 11.86 14.26 -3.31
N TYR A 28 11.16 13.58 -2.41
CA TYR A 28 11.02 14.01 -1.02
C TYR A 28 12.36 13.93 -0.28
N LYS A 29 12.69 15.00 0.43
CA LYS A 29 13.87 15.11 1.29
C LYS A 29 13.43 15.65 2.63
N TRP A 30 13.87 14.98 3.70
CA TRP A 30 13.69 15.47 5.06
C TRP A 30 14.46 16.78 5.23
N SER A 31 13.80 17.78 5.80
CA SER A 31 14.45 19.02 6.24
C SER A 31 15.35 18.80 7.45
N ASN A 32 15.08 17.75 8.24
CA ASN A 32 15.86 17.34 9.41
C ASN A 32 15.91 15.80 9.49
N PRO A 33 17.10 15.18 9.69
CA PRO A 33 17.22 13.73 9.89
C PRO A 33 16.36 13.16 11.02
N ALA A 34 16.04 13.95 12.05
CA ALA A 34 15.17 13.54 13.15
C ALA A 34 13.71 13.27 12.72
N PHE A 35 13.29 13.76 11.55
CA PHE A 35 11.95 13.52 11.00
C PHE A 35 11.91 12.31 10.05
N LYS A 36 13.02 11.59 9.90
CA LYS A 36 13.04 10.39 9.08
C LYS A 36 12.15 9.32 9.73
N GLN A 37 11.14 8.88 8.98
CA GLN A 37 10.27 7.80 9.38
C GLN A 37 10.97 6.43 9.41
N GLN A 38 10.33 5.47 10.06
CA GLN A 38 10.82 4.09 10.10
C GLN A 38 10.83 3.43 8.72
N THR A 39 11.67 2.42 8.54
CA THR A 39 11.61 1.53 7.38
C THR A 39 10.67 0.35 7.67
N TRP A 40 10.08 -0.25 6.64
CA TRP A 40 9.09 -1.33 6.78
C TRP A 40 9.56 -2.50 7.66
N ASP A 41 10.86 -2.81 7.65
CA ASP A 41 11.49 -3.89 8.43
C ASP A 41 11.71 -3.55 9.91
N GLN A 42 11.48 -2.30 10.31
CA GLN A 42 11.50 -1.86 11.71
C GLN A 42 10.15 -2.02 12.41
N GLU A 43 9.08 -2.30 11.65
CA GLU A 43 7.71 -2.41 12.14
C GLU A 43 7.63 -3.41 13.31
N VAL A 44 7.08 -2.95 14.43
CA VAL A 44 7.04 -3.72 15.66
C VAL A 44 6.21 -4.98 15.51
N GLN A 45 5.17 -4.97 14.68
CA GLN A 45 4.32 -6.14 14.41
C GLN A 45 5.07 -7.27 13.68
N LEU A 46 6.20 -6.98 13.03
CA LEU A 46 7.05 -8.00 12.41
C LEU A 46 7.96 -8.73 13.40
N LYS A 47 7.95 -8.36 14.69
CA LYS A 47 8.79 -8.97 15.72
C LYS A 47 8.11 -10.18 16.34
N ALA A 48 7.92 -11.25 15.56
CA ALA A 48 7.20 -12.45 15.98
C ALA A 48 7.71 -13.04 17.31
N GLU A 49 9.04 -13.07 17.53
CA GLU A 49 9.67 -13.56 18.76
C GLU A 49 9.24 -12.79 20.03
N LYS A 50 8.72 -11.56 19.89
CA LYS A 50 8.22 -10.75 21.01
C LYS A 50 6.80 -11.17 21.43
N TYR A 51 6.01 -11.73 20.52
CA TYR A 51 4.57 -11.93 20.71
C TYR A 51 4.14 -13.40 20.62
N LEU A 52 4.90 -14.23 19.93
CA LEU A 52 4.64 -15.66 19.77
C LEU A 52 5.44 -16.49 20.77
N ARG A 53 5.04 -17.75 20.94
CA ARG A 53 5.78 -18.70 21.76
C ARG A 53 7.12 -19.04 21.08
N PRO A 54 8.19 -19.31 21.82
CA PRO A 54 9.52 -19.57 21.23
C PRO A 54 9.57 -20.73 20.22
N ASP A 55 8.65 -21.68 20.31
CA ASP A 55 8.54 -22.86 19.45
C ASP A 55 7.53 -22.70 18.29
N ASP A 56 6.97 -21.50 18.10
CA ASP A 56 6.00 -21.23 17.05
C ASP A 56 6.66 -21.26 15.66
N VAL A 57 6.15 -22.12 14.77
CA VAL A 57 6.63 -22.29 13.39
C VAL A 57 6.59 -20.98 12.59
N MET A 58 5.72 -20.04 12.94
CA MET A 58 5.62 -18.75 12.27
C MET A 58 6.89 -17.90 12.43
N ILE A 59 7.68 -18.10 13.49
CA ILE A 59 8.94 -17.37 13.71
C ILE A 59 9.93 -17.68 12.58
N SER A 60 10.10 -18.96 12.23
CA SER A 60 11.05 -19.36 11.18
C SER A 60 10.56 -18.93 9.79
N ILE A 61 9.26 -19.09 9.51
CA ILE A 61 8.63 -18.65 8.25
C ILE A 61 8.79 -17.15 8.06
N LEU A 62 8.53 -16.36 9.10
CA LEU A 62 8.67 -14.91 9.02
C LEU A 62 10.13 -14.52 8.80
N LYS A 63 11.06 -15.12 9.53
CA LYS A 63 12.50 -14.84 9.38
C LYS A 63 13.01 -15.13 7.97
N GLU A 64 12.58 -16.24 7.36
CA GLU A 64 12.91 -16.57 5.96
C GLU A 64 12.38 -15.50 4.99
N ARG A 65 11.10 -15.13 5.14
CA ARG A 65 10.46 -14.11 4.28
C ARG A 65 11.11 -12.74 4.42
N LEU A 66 11.37 -12.29 5.65
CA LEU A 66 12.04 -11.02 5.92
C LEU A 66 13.46 -11.02 5.32
N THR A 67 14.18 -12.13 5.40
CA THR A 67 15.51 -12.26 4.78
C THR A 67 15.44 -12.08 3.27
N LYS A 68 14.46 -12.71 2.60
CA LYS A 68 14.24 -12.56 1.16
C LYS A 68 13.82 -11.15 0.77
N LEU A 69 12.94 -10.51 1.53
CA LEU A 69 12.48 -9.15 1.23
C LEU A 69 13.56 -8.09 1.46
N ASN A 70 14.44 -8.31 2.45
CA ASN A 70 15.58 -7.45 2.72
C ASN A 70 16.70 -7.55 1.68
N SER A 71 16.77 -8.65 0.92
CA SER A 71 17.74 -8.78 -0.18
C SER A 71 17.30 -8.10 -1.48
N LEU A 72 16.05 -7.62 -1.56
CA LEU A 72 15.56 -6.90 -2.72
C LEU A 72 16.30 -5.56 -2.88
N HIS A 73 16.62 -5.22 -4.12
CA HIS A 73 17.22 -3.94 -4.45
C HIS A 73 16.27 -2.79 -4.09
N LYS A 74 16.82 -1.70 -3.54
CA LYS A 74 16.09 -0.46 -3.25
C LYS A 74 16.60 0.64 -4.17
N SER A 75 15.70 1.23 -4.95
CA SER A 75 15.97 2.42 -5.76
C SER A 75 14.85 3.44 -5.54
N LYS A 76 15.10 4.70 -5.93
CA LYS A 76 14.09 5.76 -5.87
C LYS A 76 12.85 5.47 -6.73
N ASP A 77 12.95 4.56 -7.70
CA ASP A 77 11.85 4.21 -8.59
C ASP A 77 10.92 3.12 -8.05
N ILE A 78 11.36 2.41 -7.01
CA ILE A 78 10.62 1.27 -6.44
C ILE A 78 10.47 1.34 -4.92
N TYR A 79 11.11 2.30 -4.25
CA TYR A 79 11.15 2.42 -2.79
C TYR A 79 11.15 3.89 -2.34
N GLY A 80 10.31 4.23 -1.38
CA GLY A 80 10.15 5.59 -0.88
C GLY A 80 9.25 5.66 0.36
N LEU A 81 9.00 6.87 0.87
CA LEU A 81 8.03 7.08 1.95
C LEU A 81 6.62 6.93 1.37
N THR A 82 5.80 6.04 1.94
CA THR A 82 4.43 5.79 1.47
C THR A 82 3.43 5.92 2.61
N HIS A 83 2.14 5.71 2.32
CA HIS A 83 1.08 5.77 3.33
C HIS A 83 0.98 4.50 4.17
N THR A 84 1.25 3.34 3.57
CA THR A 84 1.22 1.99 4.18
C THR A 84 -0.09 1.55 4.82
N ASP A 85 -1.15 2.33 4.64
CA ASP A 85 -2.50 2.04 5.14
C ASP A 85 -3.54 2.74 4.26
N PHE A 86 -3.28 2.86 2.95
CA PHE A 86 -4.19 3.56 2.05
C PHE A 86 -5.39 2.69 1.70
N HIS A 87 -6.39 2.71 2.56
CA HIS A 87 -7.65 2.00 2.44
C HIS A 87 -8.87 2.91 2.56
N GLN A 88 -10.03 2.37 2.23
CA GLN A 88 -11.29 3.09 2.08
C GLN A 88 -11.86 3.77 3.33
N SER A 89 -11.30 3.50 4.51
CA SER A 89 -11.68 4.18 5.75
C SER A 89 -10.74 5.33 6.09
N ASN A 90 -9.62 5.46 5.36
CA ASN A 90 -8.61 6.50 5.53
C ASN A 90 -8.69 7.60 4.46
N PHE A 91 -9.69 7.57 3.57
CA PHE A 91 -10.00 8.70 2.71
C PHE A 91 -11.51 8.89 2.55
N TYR A 92 -11.90 10.10 2.17
CA TYR A 92 -13.24 10.37 1.68
C TYR A 92 -13.21 10.86 0.24
N LEU A 93 -14.28 10.58 -0.50
CA LEU A 93 -14.50 11.11 -1.83
C LEU A 93 -15.45 12.30 -1.75
N HIS A 94 -15.02 13.43 -2.31
CA HIS A 94 -15.86 14.62 -2.41
C HIS A 94 -15.70 15.23 -3.81
N ASN A 95 -16.81 15.37 -4.53
CA ASN A 95 -16.86 15.85 -5.92
C ASN A 95 -15.89 15.12 -6.89
N GLY A 96 -15.65 13.83 -6.66
CA GLY A 96 -14.77 13.01 -7.49
C GLY A 96 -13.29 13.04 -7.08
N ASP A 97 -12.93 13.83 -6.08
CA ASP A 97 -11.57 13.92 -5.55
C ASP A 97 -11.39 13.14 -4.25
N ILE A 98 -10.20 12.55 -4.10
CA ILE A 98 -9.79 11.83 -2.88
C ILE A 98 -9.15 12.82 -1.91
N TYR A 99 -9.62 12.76 -0.66
CA TYR A 99 -9.03 13.45 0.47
C TYR A 99 -8.52 12.41 1.46
N LEU A 100 -7.21 12.19 1.43
CA LEU A 100 -6.50 11.21 2.25
C LEU A 100 -6.17 11.80 3.62
N PHE A 101 -6.34 10.99 4.66
CA PHE A 101 -6.04 11.30 6.05
C PHE A 101 -5.48 10.06 6.76
N ASN A 102 -5.14 10.18 8.04
CA ASN A 102 -4.56 9.11 8.87
C ASN A 102 -3.16 8.64 8.40
N PHE A 103 -2.18 9.54 8.46
CA PHE A 103 -0.79 9.30 8.04
C PHE A 103 0.11 8.75 9.16
N ASP A 104 -0.48 8.20 10.22
CA ASP A 104 0.26 7.84 11.46
C ASP A 104 1.24 6.68 11.25
N ASP A 105 0.93 5.78 10.30
CA ASP A 105 1.74 4.59 10.01
C ASP A 105 2.71 4.78 8.81
N CYS A 106 2.80 5.98 8.25
CA CYS A 106 3.67 6.27 7.10
C CYS A 106 5.10 5.77 7.32
N CYS A 107 5.57 4.89 6.44
CA CYS A 107 6.94 4.37 6.53
C CYS A 107 7.60 4.23 5.15
N TYR A 108 8.90 3.97 5.16
CA TYR A 108 9.61 3.65 3.91
C TYR A 108 9.39 2.20 3.54
N THR A 109 8.79 1.95 2.39
CA THR A 109 8.59 0.59 1.86
C THR A 109 8.70 0.56 0.34
N TYR A 110 8.58 -0.63 -0.23
CA TYR A 110 8.51 -0.81 -1.68
C TYR A 110 7.15 -0.33 -2.19
N PHE A 111 7.11 0.38 -3.31
CA PHE A 111 5.84 0.82 -3.92
C PHE A 111 4.91 -0.34 -4.24
N VAL A 112 5.46 -1.50 -4.61
CA VAL A 112 4.66 -2.73 -4.81
C VAL A 112 4.05 -3.25 -3.51
N ASN A 113 4.70 -3.02 -2.36
CA ASN A 113 4.15 -3.38 -1.06
C ASN A 113 2.98 -2.46 -0.70
N ASP A 114 3.09 -1.15 -0.93
CA ASP A 114 2.00 -0.19 -0.69
C ASP A 114 0.76 -0.51 -1.55
N ILE A 115 0.98 -0.83 -2.83
CA ILE A 115 -0.07 -1.34 -3.73
C ILE A 115 -0.68 -2.64 -3.16
N GLY A 116 0.16 -3.56 -2.69
CA GLY A 116 -0.27 -4.82 -2.08
C GLY A 116 -1.15 -4.62 -0.85
N ILE A 117 -0.81 -3.65 0.02
CA ILE A 117 -1.60 -3.30 1.20
C ILE A 117 -2.94 -2.69 0.80
N THR A 118 -2.96 -1.73 -0.13
CA THR A 118 -4.21 -1.16 -0.65
C THR A 118 -5.12 -2.24 -1.24
N LEU A 119 -4.55 -3.16 -2.02
CA LEU A 119 -5.29 -4.31 -2.55
C LEU A 119 -5.81 -5.20 -1.41
N TYR A 120 -4.97 -5.55 -0.44
CA TYR A 120 -5.36 -6.38 0.69
C TYR A 120 -6.62 -5.83 1.38
N TYR A 121 -6.67 -4.53 1.69
CA TYR A 121 -7.84 -3.92 2.32
C TYR A 121 -9.05 -3.82 1.39
N ALA A 122 -8.85 -3.37 0.15
CA ALA A 122 -9.95 -3.24 -0.81
C ALA A 122 -10.64 -4.58 -1.10
N LEU A 123 -9.90 -5.68 -1.00
CA LEU A 123 -10.39 -7.03 -1.24
C LEU A 123 -10.94 -7.72 0.02
N SER A 124 -10.37 -7.43 1.20
CA SER A 124 -10.80 -8.04 2.47
C SER A 124 -12.04 -7.36 3.05
N TYR A 125 -12.24 -6.08 2.75
CA TYR A 125 -13.31 -5.24 3.29
C TYR A 125 -14.08 -4.55 2.16
N SER A 126 -14.45 -5.30 1.12
CA SER A 126 -15.15 -4.74 -0.04
C SER A 126 -16.46 -4.06 0.36
N PHE A 127 -16.74 -2.92 -0.26
CA PHE A 127 -17.98 -2.16 -0.01
C PHE A 127 -19.26 -2.88 -0.40
N LYS A 128 -19.17 -3.88 -1.28
CA LYS A 128 -20.28 -4.71 -1.68
C LYS A 128 -19.92 -6.17 -1.59
N GLU A 129 -20.92 -6.99 -1.33
CA GLU A 129 -20.78 -8.43 -1.51
C GLU A 129 -20.70 -8.75 -3.00
N PHE A 130 -19.77 -9.62 -3.35
CA PHE A 130 -19.64 -10.13 -4.70
C PHE A 130 -19.82 -11.64 -4.66
N GLU A 131 -20.74 -12.16 -5.47
CA GLU A 131 -20.91 -13.60 -5.66
C GLU A 131 -19.60 -14.26 -6.11
N ASN A 132 -18.81 -13.55 -6.94
CA ASN A 132 -17.51 -14.00 -7.40
C ASN A 132 -16.42 -12.96 -7.11
N LYS A 133 -15.68 -13.18 -6.00
CA LYS A 133 -14.55 -12.34 -5.60
C LYS A 133 -13.49 -12.19 -6.69
N THR A 134 -13.22 -13.22 -7.49
CA THR A 134 -12.22 -13.17 -8.56
C THR A 134 -12.59 -12.14 -9.64
N VAL A 135 -13.88 -12.00 -9.96
CA VAL A 135 -14.36 -11.01 -10.94
C VAL A 135 -14.13 -9.59 -10.39
N TYR A 136 -14.47 -9.37 -9.12
CA TYR A 136 -14.18 -8.10 -8.45
C TYR A 136 -12.70 -7.78 -8.44
N TYR A 137 -11.85 -8.75 -8.08
CA TYR A 137 -10.40 -8.53 -7.95
C TYR A 137 -9.80 -8.08 -9.28
N LYS A 138 -10.21 -8.73 -10.37
CA LYS A 138 -9.79 -8.35 -11.73
C LYS A 138 -10.29 -6.95 -12.10
N LEU A 139 -11.54 -6.62 -11.77
CA LEU A 139 -12.11 -5.31 -12.05
C LEU A 139 -11.37 -4.21 -11.28
N PHE A 140 -11.27 -4.34 -9.96
CA PHE A 140 -10.57 -3.40 -9.09
C PHE A 140 -9.13 -3.21 -9.56
N PHE A 141 -8.36 -4.30 -9.65
CA PHE A 141 -6.95 -4.23 -10.02
C PHE A 141 -6.73 -3.59 -11.39
N ARG A 142 -7.57 -3.92 -12.39
CA ARG A 142 -7.47 -3.33 -13.73
C ARG A 142 -7.64 -1.81 -13.69
N HIS A 143 -8.67 -1.32 -13.03
CA HIS A 143 -8.95 0.13 -12.99
C HIS A 143 -7.98 0.87 -12.08
N PHE A 144 -7.66 0.30 -10.92
CA PHE A 144 -6.64 0.81 -10.02
C PHE A 144 -5.30 0.97 -10.73
N MET A 145 -4.78 -0.09 -11.35
CA MET A 145 -3.49 0.00 -12.03
C MET A 145 -3.53 0.92 -13.25
N LYS A 146 -4.66 0.99 -13.96
CA LYS A 146 -4.85 1.97 -15.04
C LYS A 146 -4.70 3.41 -14.54
N GLY A 147 -5.21 3.73 -13.36
CA GLY A 147 -5.04 5.04 -12.74
C GLY A 147 -3.61 5.27 -12.26
N TYR A 148 -3.05 4.30 -11.53
CA TYR A 148 -1.70 4.35 -10.98
C TYR A 148 -0.64 4.64 -12.06
N LEU A 149 -0.73 3.93 -13.18
CA LEU A 149 0.23 4.03 -14.28
C LEU A 149 0.16 5.37 -15.05
N LYS A 150 -0.86 6.20 -14.83
CA LYS A 150 -0.87 7.58 -15.36
C LYS A 150 0.11 8.49 -14.64
N GLU A 151 0.37 8.22 -13.36
CA GLU A 151 1.05 9.14 -12.46
C GLU A 151 2.43 8.63 -12.05
N ASN A 152 2.61 7.30 -12.02
CA ASN A 152 3.90 6.71 -11.70
C ASN A 152 4.16 5.40 -12.46
N THR A 153 5.43 5.19 -12.81
CA THR A 153 5.94 3.93 -13.33
C THR A 153 6.93 3.33 -12.35
N MET A 154 6.87 2.00 -12.22
CA MET A 154 7.86 1.20 -11.51
C MET A 154 8.69 0.49 -12.57
N CYS A 155 9.79 1.09 -13.00
CA CYS A 155 10.71 0.40 -13.91
C CYS A 155 11.44 -0.68 -13.11
N GLN A 156 11.13 -1.94 -13.39
CA GLN A 156 12.04 -3.03 -13.07
C GLN A 156 13.20 -2.96 -14.07
N ILE A 157 14.43 -2.96 -13.55
CA ILE A 157 15.63 -3.34 -14.31
C ILE A 157 15.81 -4.85 -14.10
#